data_AF-A0A1B9YG46-F1
#
_entry.id   AF-A0A1B9YG46-F1
#
_cell.length_a   1.000
_cell.length_b   1.000
_cell.length_c   1.000
_cell.angle_alpha   90.00
_cell.angle_beta   90.00
_cell.angle_gamma   90.00
#
_symmetry.space_group_name_H-M   'P 1'
#
loop_
_entity.id
_entity.type
_entity.pdbx_description
1 polymer ?
#
loop_
_entity_poly.entity_id
_entity_poly.type
_entity_poly.pdbx_seq_one_letter_code
_entity_poly.pdbx_strand_id
1 'polypeptide(L)'
;MTTYYGRFPVNSLRLLLVPVDGGRIRGGTTWGYRGAAIRIPLGRDSSEDGLRRDWVMVHEMVHTALPDMPDRYAWLSEGLAVYVEPVARVQAGDLTAREIWQAMMRDMPKGLPQAGDQGLDNTGTWGRKYWGGAMFCLLADIEIRKATDNRLGLQDAMRGVLAAGGNHEQDWSIERILATADKAVGVDVLTRLHNEMGPKPVTPDLAALWRNLGLKRIGEDIEFDDTAPLAAIRKAITAPPAR
;
A
#
# COMPACT_ATOMS: atom_id res chain seq x y z
N MET A 1 10.67 5.43 1.49
CA MET A 1 10.90 4.78 0.18
C MET A 1 12.11 3.86 0.15
N THR A 2 13.33 4.38 0.28
CA THR A 2 14.56 3.55 0.23
C THR A 2 14.58 2.46 1.30
N THR A 3 14.15 2.75 2.53
CA THR A 3 14.00 1.72 3.58
C THR A 3 13.10 0.57 3.12
N TYR A 4 11.90 0.88 2.63
CA TYR A 4 10.95 -0.14 2.20
C TYR A 4 11.42 -0.89 0.95
N TYR A 5 11.88 -0.21 -0.10
CA TYR A 5 12.25 -0.84 -1.38
C TYR A 5 13.73 -1.26 -1.50
N GLY A 6 14.57 -0.97 -0.50
CA GLY A 6 16.02 -1.20 -0.56
C GLY A 6 16.79 -0.21 -1.46
N ARG A 7 16.09 0.49 -2.34
CA ARG A 7 16.59 1.57 -3.22
C ARG A 7 15.46 2.54 -3.53
N PHE A 8 15.80 3.69 -4.11
CA PHE A 8 14.77 4.56 -4.70
C PHE A 8 14.23 3.92 -6.00
N PRO A 9 12.91 3.95 -6.29
CA PRO A 9 12.33 3.13 -7.36
C PRO A 9 12.68 3.57 -8.80
N VAL A 10 13.13 4.80 -8.97
CA VAL A 10 13.47 5.40 -10.27
C VAL A 10 14.86 6.05 -10.19
N ASN A 11 15.57 6.14 -11.32
CA ASN A 11 16.92 6.72 -11.35
C ASN A 11 16.92 8.25 -11.17
N SER A 12 15.84 8.90 -11.61
CA SER A 12 15.64 10.33 -11.48
C SER A 12 14.15 10.62 -11.27
N LEU A 13 13.84 11.56 -10.38
CA LEU A 13 12.49 12.01 -10.08
C LEU A 13 12.43 13.53 -10.20
N ARG A 14 11.52 14.02 -11.02
CA ARG A 14 11.24 15.46 -11.11
C ARG A 14 10.09 15.84 -10.20
N LEU A 15 10.31 16.80 -9.31
CA LEU A 15 9.29 17.30 -8.40
C LEU A 15 8.88 18.71 -8.80
N LEU A 16 7.60 18.90 -9.12
CA LEU A 16 6.98 20.20 -9.37
C LEU A 16 6.09 20.59 -8.18
N LEU A 17 6.54 21.56 -7.39
CA LEU A 17 5.73 22.16 -6.34
C LEU A 17 4.97 23.35 -6.92
N VAL A 18 3.64 23.32 -6.80
CA VAL A 18 2.76 24.40 -7.27
C VAL A 18 2.18 25.10 -6.04
N PRO A 19 2.61 26.33 -5.72
CA PRO A 19 2.05 27.06 -4.57
C PRO A 19 0.55 27.32 -4.75
N VAL A 20 -0.24 27.05 -3.73
CA VAL A 20 -1.69 27.34 -3.68
C VAL A 20 -2.08 28.01 -2.36
N ASP A 21 -3.31 28.53 -2.28
CA ASP A 21 -3.81 29.20 -1.07
C ASP A 21 -4.12 28.23 0.08
N GLY A 22 -3.91 28.74 1.32
CA GLY A 22 -4.10 28.00 2.55
C GLY A 22 -2.91 27.12 2.92
N GLY A 23 -3.11 26.21 3.87
CA GLY A 23 -2.10 25.22 4.28
C GLY A 23 -2.36 23.80 3.76
N ARG A 24 -1.39 22.92 3.98
CA ARG A 24 -1.34 21.48 3.62
C ARG A 24 -1.21 21.22 2.12
N ILE A 25 -0.96 19.94 1.78
CA ILE A 25 -0.99 19.46 0.41
C ILE A 25 -2.44 19.18 -0.01
N ARG A 26 -2.83 19.54 -1.25
CA ARG A 26 -4.20 19.36 -1.78
C ARG A 26 -4.42 18.07 -2.59
N GLY A 27 -3.41 17.23 -2.64
CA GLY A 27 -3.33 16.01 -3.46
C GLY A 27 -2.00 15.94 -4.19
N GLY A 28 -1.82 14.91 -4.99
CA GLY A 28 -0.65 14.73 -5.81
C GLY A 28 -1.01 14.10 -7.15
N THR A 29 -0.06 14.11 -8.07
CA THR A 29 -0.17 13.34 -9.29
C THR A 29 1.22 12.89 -9.70
N THR A 30 1.34 11.60 -9.99
CA THR A 30 2.57 10.97 -10.45
C THR A 30 2.43 10.56 -11.91
N TRP A 31 3.49 10.76 -12.70
CA TRP A 31 3.56 10.35 -14.11
C TRP A 31 4.85 9.59 -14.39
N GLY A 32 4.79 8.62 -15.29
CA GLY A 32 5.95 7.85 -15.77
C GLY A 32 6.47 8.24 -17.15
N TYR A 33 5.73 9.05 -17.92
CA TYR A 33 6.07 9.30 -19.32
C TYR A 33 7.33 10.18 -19.49
N ARG A 34 8.37 9.61 -20.12
CA ARG A 34 9.70 10.25 -20.35
C ARG A 34 10.44 10.63 -19.08
N GLY A 35 10.26 9.85 -18.02
CA GLY A 35 10.90 10.03 -16.72
C GLY A 35 9.88 10.31 -15.62
N ALA A 36 10.08 9.71 -14.46
CA ALA A 36 9.17 9.88 -13.33
C ALA A 36 9.07 11.35 -12.88
N ALA A 37 7.83 11.82 -12.70
CA ALA A 37 7.54 13.17 -12.23
C ALA A 37 6.37 13.18 -11.26
N ILE A 38 6.44 14.03 -10.23
CA ILE A 38 5.36 14.28 -9.28
C ILE A 38 5.03 15.76 -9.29
N ARG A 39 3.73 16.10 -9.33
CA ARG A 39 3.24 17.46 -9.10
C ARG A 39 2.48 17.52 -7.78
N ILE A 40 2.86 18.45 -6.92
CA ILE A 40 2.24 18.69 -5.61
C ILE A 40 1.72 20.13 -5.54
N PRO A 41 0.40 20.35 -5.49
CA PRO A 41 -0.17 21.62 -5.05
C PRO A 41 0.07 21.80 -3.54
N LEU A 42 0.95 22.73 -3.19
CA LEU A 42 1.41 22.98 -1.82
C LEU A 42 0.82 24.29 -1.30
N GLY A 43 0.05 24.21 -0.22
CA GLY A 43 -0.45 25.39 0.47
C GLY A 43 0.69 26.27 1.00
N ARG A 44 0.66 27.56 0.67
CA ARG A 44 1.68 28.55 1.09
C ARG A 44 1.78 28.71 2.60
N ASP A 45 0.73 28.39 3.34
CA ASP A 45 0.66 28.50 4.80
C ASP A 45 0.99 27.17 5.51
N SER A 46 1.59 26.21 4.80
CA SER A 46 1.95 24.91 5.37
C SER A 46 3.13 25.04 6.33
N SER A 47 2.97 24.55 7.56
CA SER A 47 4.08 24.42 8.50
C SER A 47 4.93 23.19 8.20
N GLU A 48 6.20 23.21 8.60
CA GLU A 48 7.10 22.06 8.50
C GLU A 48 6.52 20.83 9.22
N ASP A 49 6.02 20.99 10.43
CA ASP A 49 5.36 19.91 11.18
C ASP A 49 4.14 19.35 10.45
N GLY A 50 3.37 20.22 9.78
CA GLY A 50 2.24 19.81 8.95
C GLY A 50 2.68 18.93 7.79
N LEU A 51 3.78 19.31 7.12
CA LEU A 51 4.35 18.57 6.00
C LEU A 51 5.02 17.26 6.42
N ARG A 52 5.68 17.23 7.59
CA ARG A 52 6.25 16.01 8.17
C ARG A 52 5.19 14.96 8.49
N ARG A 53 3.97 15.38 8.83
CA ARG A 53 2.83 14.50 9.11
C ARG A 53 2.03 14.15 7.86
N ASP A 54 2.11 14.98 6.82
CA ASP A 54 1.42 14.75 5.56
C ASP A 54 1.87 13.42 4.90
N TRP A 55 0.93 12.73 4.27
CA TRP A 55 1.11 11.42 3.68
C TRP A 55 1.25 11.49 2.16
N VAL A 56 0.79 12.57 1.53
CA VAL A 56 0.61 12.67 0.08
C VAL A 56 1.94 12.53 -0.64
N MET A 57 3.01 13.21 -0.20
CA MET A 57 4.31 13.09 -0.87
C MET A 57 4.81 11.63 -0.89
N VAL A 58 4.67 10.91 0.23
CA VAL A 58 5.14 9.53 0.31
C VAL A 58 4.23 8.61 -0.50
N HIS A 59 2.91 8.83 -0.48
CA HIS A 59 1.95 8.14 -1.35
C HIS A 59 2.31 8.27 -2.83
N GLU A 60 2.54 9.50 -3.31
CA GLU A 60 2.97 9.75 -4.68
C GLU A 60 4.32 9.08 -5.01
N MET A 61 5.26 9.09 -4.08
CA MET A 61 6.52 8.38 -4.28
C MET A 61 6.34 6.86 -4.36
N VAL A 62 5.34 6.26 -3.69
CA VAL A 62 5.04 4.82 -3.84
C VAL A 62 4.61 4.48 -5.25
N HIS A 63 3.82 5.33 -5.91
CA HIS A 63 3.43 5.10 -7.31
C HIS A 63 4.64 4.89 -8.22
N THR A 64 5.78 5.53 -7.94
CA THR A 64 7.01 5.35 -8.74
C THR A 64 7.54 3.91 -8.77
N ALA A 65 7.14 3.07 -7.82
CA ALA A 65 7.59 1.69 -7.65
C ALA A 65 6.70 0.63 -8.29
N LEU A 66 5.68 1.02 -9.05
CA LEU A 66 4.77 0.12 -9.73
C LEU A 66 4.65 0.52 -11.21
N PRO A 67 4.71 -0.43 -12.17
CA PRO A 67 4.43 -0.13 -13.57
C PRO A 67 3.08 0.52 -13.79
N ASP A 68 2.99 1.35 -14.83
CA ASP A 68 1.73 1.94 -15.25
C ASP A 68 0.81 0.86 -15.86
N MET A 69 -0.49 1.03 -15.69
CA MET A 69 -1.52 0.06 -16.04
C MET A 69 -2.79 0.76 -16.54
N PRO A 70 -3.64 0.07 -17.33
CA PRO A 70 -4.96 0.58 -17.69
C PRO A 70 -5.79 0.96 -16.45
N ASP A 71 -6.60 2.03 -16.55
CA ASP A 71 -7.43 2.60 -15.45
C ASP A 71 -8.27 1.58 -14.68
N ARG A 72 -8.71 0.50 -15.36
CA ARG A 72 -9.42 -0.63 -14.74
C ARG A 72 -8.66 -1.22 -13.54
N TYR A 73 -7.32 -1.20 -13.58
CA TYR A 73 -6.44 -1.76 -12.54
C TYR A 73 -5.86 -0.67 -11.62
N ALA A 74 -6.33 0.58 -11.70
CA ALA A 74 -5.86 1.68 -10.86
C ALA A 74 -6.02 1.40 -9.35
N TRP A 75 -6.94 0.50 -8.97
CA TRP A 75 -7.10 0.04 -7.59
C TRP A 75 -5.82 -0.60 -7.02
N LEU A 76 -5.01 -1.27 -7.84
CA LEU A 76 -3.77 -1.89 -7.38
C LEU A 76 -2.73 -0.82 -7.07
N SER A 77 -2.61 0.19 -7.94
CA SER A 77 -1.67 1.31 -7.74
C SER A 77 -2.04 2.14 -6.51
N GLU A 78 -3.30 2.58 -6.41
CA GLU A 78 -3.77 3.38 -5.27
C GLU A 78 -3.80 2.59 -3.98
N GLY A 79 -4.24 1.34 -4.02
CA GLY A 79 -4.26 0.44 -2.88
C GLY A 79 -2.87 0.14 -2.33
N LEU A 80 -1.90 -0.09 -3.22
CA LEU A 80 -0.51 -0.29 -2.82
C LEU A 80 0.04 0.96 -2.16
N ALA A 81 -0.24 2.15 -2.70
CA ALA A 81 0.20 3.40 -2.10
C ALA A 81 -0.43 3.66 -0.73
N VAL A 82 -1.73 3.40 -0.54
CA VAL A 82 -2.42 3.47 0.77
C VAL A 82 -1.85 2.48 1.79
N TYR A 83 -1.42 1.30 1.35
CA TYR A 83 -0.87 0.27 2.24
C TYR A 83 0.61 0.50 2.56
N VAL A 84 1.43 0.78 1.55
CA VAL A 84 2.89 0.89 1.68
C VAL A 84 3.31 2.21 2.29
N GLU A 85 2.64 3.33 2.00
CA GLU A 85 2.98 4.64 2.58
C GLU A 85 3.14 4.59 4.11
N PRO A 86 2.14 4.14 4.88
CA PRO A 86 2.24 4.17 6.33
C PRO A 86 3.21 3.10 6.84
N VAL A 87 3.27 1.92 6.21
CA VAL A 87 4.21 0.86 6.59
C VAL A 87 5.66 1.34 6.40
N ALA A 88 5.97 1.94 5.25
CA ALA A 88 7.30 2.46 4.94
C ALA A 88 7.74 3.55 5.93
N ARG A 89 6.82 4.39 6.40
CA ARG A 89 7.09 5.43 7.40
C ARG A 89 7.29 4.87 8.80
N VAL A 90 6.57 3.82 9.18
CA VAL A 90 6.86 3.11 10.45
C VAL A 90 8.23 2.45 10.40
N GLN A 91 8.56 1.78 9.30
CA GLN A 91 9.88 1.18 9.11
C GLN A 91 11.02 2.21 9.09
N ALA A 92 10.74 3.45 8.69
CA ALA A 92 11.69 4.56 8.70
C ALA A 92 11.75 5.31 10.05
N GLY A 93 10.82 5.06 10.98
CA GLY A 93 10.74 5.74 12.26
C GLY A 93 9.94 7.05 12.28
N ASP A 94 9.24 7.37 11.18
CA ASP A 94 8.43 8.59 11.05
C ASP A 94 7.04 8.46 11.69
N LEU A 95 6.54 7.22 11.80
CA LEU A 95 5.25 6.87 12.42
C LEU A 95 5.44 5.70 13.38
N THR A 96 4.50 5.50 14.29
CA THR A 96 4.46 4.34 15.17
C THR A 96 3.58 3.23 14.59
N ALA A 97 3.89 1.98 14.94
CA ALA A 97 3.04 0.84 14.55
C ALA A 97 1.59 1.00 15.04
N ARG A 98 1.39 1.57 16.24
CA ARG A 98 0.06 1.82 16.82
C ARG A 98 -0.78 2.71 15.92
N GLU A 99 -0.23 3.86 15.50
CA GLU A 99 -0.94 4.83 14.66
C GLU A 99 -1.44 4.19 13.35
N ILE A 100 -0.59 3.41 12.68
CA ILE A 100 -0.99 2.82 11.39
C ILE A 100 -2.00 1.70 11.56
N TRP A 101 -1.86 0.84 12.58
CA TRP A 101 -2.79 -0.25 12.81
C TRP A 101 -4.17 0.28 13.24
N GLN A 102 -4.21 1.36 14.03
CA GLN A 102 -5.44 2.06 14.38
C GLN A 102 -6.11 2.65 13.14
N ALA A 103 -5.34 3.31 12.26
CA ALA A 103 -5.85 3.86 11.00
C ALA A 103 -6.40 2.77 10.08
N MET A 104 -5.67 1.67 9.88
CA MET A 104 -6.12 0.53 9.08
C MET A 104 -7.40 -0.10 9.64
N MET A 105 -7.49 -0.32 10.95
CA MET A 105 -8.73 -0.85 11.57
C MET A 105 -9.94 0.07 11.35
N ARG A 106 -9.74 1.39 11.45
CA ARG A 106 -10.80 2.39 11.30
C ARG A 106 -11.27 2.50 9.84
N ASP A 107 -10.33 2.56 8.91
CA ASP A 107 -10.63 3.03 7.56
C ASP A 107 -10.71 1.90 6.51
N MET A 108 -10.09 0.74 6.73
CA MET A 108 -10.16 -0.39 5.81
C MET A 108 -11.58 -0.95 5.57
N PRO A 109 -12.54 -0.88 6.51
CA PRO A 109 -13.94 -1.20 6.21
C PRO A 109 -14.57 -0.38 5.08
N LYS A 110 -14.03 0.81 4.76
CA LYS A 110 -14.48 1.62 3.61
C LYS A 110 -14.21 0.94 2.26
N GLY A 111 -13.32 -0.05 2.24
CA GLY A 111 -12.97 -0.85 1.06
C GLY A 111 -13.83 -2.10 0.85
N LEU A 112 -14.73 -2.44 1.79
CA LEU A 112 -15.65 -3.56 1.64
C LEU A 112 -16.64 -3.29 0.49
N PRO A 113 -17.05 -4.33 -0.27
CA PRO A 113 -18.01 -4.16 -1.33
C PRO A 113 -19.38 -3.74 -0.78
N GLN A 114 -20.05 -2.84 -1.49
CA GLN A 114 -21.43 -2.43 -1.23
C GLN A 114 -22.41 -3.18 -2.14
N ALA A 115 -23.71 -3.04 -1.88
CA ALA A 115 -24.73 -3.63 -2.74
C ALA A 115 -24.61 -3.10 -4.18
N GLY A 116 -24.47 -4.02 -5.15
CA GLY A 116 -24.27 -3.68 -6.56
C GLY A 116 -22.80 -3.57 -7.00
N ASP A 117 -21.85 -3.60 -6.08
CA ASP A 117 -20.43 -3.67 -6.42
C ASP A 117 -20.08 -5.00 -7.08
N GLN A 118 -19.08 -4.97 -7.96
CA GLN A 118 -18.43 -6.14 -8.54
C GLN A 118 -17.06 -6.37 -7.85
N GLY A 119 -16.17 -7.12 -8.48
CA GLY A 119 -14.77 -7.14 -8.06
C GLY A 119 -14.03 -5.83 -8.29
N LEU A 120 -12.79 -5.78 -7.81
CA LEU A 120 -11.93 -4.60 -7.86
C LEU A 120 -11.69 -4.10 -9.30
N ASP A 121 -11.60 -5.00 -10.28
CA ASP A 121 -11.37 -4.65 -11.69
C ASP A 121 -12.57 -3.97 -12.36
N ASN A 122 -13.74 -4.02 -11.73
CA ASN A 122 -15.01 -3.56 -12.30
C ASN A 122 -15.75 -2.57 -11.41
N THR A 123 -15.14 -2.11 -10.31
CA THR A 123 -15.76 -1.21 -9.35
C THR A 123 -14.88 0.00 -9.09
N GLY A 124 -15.18 1.12 -9.76
CA GLY A 124 -14.37 2.34 -9.73
C GLY A 124 -14.62 3.30 -8.56
N THR A 125 -15.32 2.89 -7.50
CA THR A 125 -15.62 3.77 -6.36
C THR A 125 -14.34 4.10 -5.58
N TRP A 126 -14.30 5.28 -4.93
CA TRP A 126 -13.13 5.70 -4.14
C TRP A 126 -12.78 4.68 -3.04
N GLY A 127 -13.78 4.17 -2.32
CA GLY A 127 -13.57 3.17 -1.27
C GLY A 127 -12.91 1.88 -1.81
N ARG A 128 -13.41 1.37 -2.94
CA ARG A 128 -12.89 0.14 -3.56
C ARG A 128 -11.51 0.33 -4.16
N LYS A 129 -11.26 1.48 -4.81
CA LYS A 129 -9.96 1.81 -5.40
C LYS A 129 -8.86 1.93 -4.33
N TYR A 130 -9.09 2.72 -3.28
CA TYR A 130 -8.08 3.02 -2.26
C TYR A 130 -8.06 1.95 -1.16
N TRP A 131 -9.16 1.78 -0.43
CA TRP A 131 -9.21 0.87 0.71
C TRP A 131 -9.43 -0.60 0.31
N GLY A 132 -10.11 -0.86 -0.81
CA GLY A 132 -10.24 -2.21 -1.36
C GLY A 132 -8.90 -2.74 -1.90
N GLY A 133 -8.13 -1.89 -2.59
CA GLY A 133 -6.76 -2.22 -2.99
C GLY A 133 -5.79 -2.34 -1.81
N ALA A 134 -5.91 -1.49 -0.79
CA ALA A 134 -5.09 -1.62 0.43
C ALA A 134 -5.40 -2.92 1.20
N MET A 135 -6.68 -3.32 1.20
CA MET A 135 -7.11 -4.60 1.76
C MET A 135 -6.52 -5.78 0.98
N PHE A 136 -6.52 -5.73 -0.35
CA PHE A 136 -5.81 -6.72 -1.18
C PHE A 136 -4.33 -6.82 -0.78
N CYS A 137 -3.65 -5.68 -0.62
CA CYS A 137 -2.23 -5.64 -0.23
C CYS A 137 -1.99 -6.24 1.15
N LEU A 138 -2.80 -5.90 2.15
CA LEU A 138 -2.69 -6.46 3.50
C LEU A 138 -2.90 -7.99 3.50
N LEU A 139 -3.93 -8.47 2.78
CA LEU A 139 -4.19 -9.90 2.65
C LEU A 139 -3.03 -10.60 1.96
N ALA A 140 -2.50 -10.03 0.88
CA ALA A 140 -1.34 -10.57 0.18
C ALA A 140 -0.10 -10.66 1.10
N ASP A 141 0.21 -9.60 1.86
CA ASP A 141 1.36 -9.61 2.78
C ASP A 141 1.20 -10.71 3.86
N ILE A 142 0.01 -10.82 4.45
CA ILE A 142 -0.28 -11.84 5.46
C ILE A 142 -0.19 -13.26 4.87
N GLU A 143 -0.76 -13.50 3.70
CA GLU A 143 -0.77 -14.82 3.07
C GLU A 143 0.63 -15.24 2.58
N ILE A 144 1.44 -14.32 2.05
CA ILE A 144 2.86 -14.60 1.75
C ILE A 144 3.61 -14.95 3.02
N ARG A 145 3.43 -14.18 4.10
CA ARG A 145 4.09 -14.46 5.38
C ARG A 145 3.67 -15.81 5.94
N LYS A 146 2.38 -16.17 5.90
CA LYS A 146 1.94 -17.51 6.31
C LYS A 146 2.59 -18.61 5.47
N ALA A 147 2.66 -18.45 4.16
CA ALA A 147 3.18 -19.46 3.25
C ALA A 147 4.72 -19.60 3.30
N THR A 148 5.42 -18.63 3.90
CA THR A 148 6.89 -18.57 3.91
C THR A 148 7.48 -18.57 5.33
N ASP A 149 6.69 -18.95 6.34
CA ASP A 149 7.08 -18.94 7.76
C ASP A 149 7.56 -17.56 8.22
N ASN A 150 6.86 -16.52 7.77
CA ASN A 150 7.09 -15.10 8.03
C ASN A 150 8.46 -14.58 7.54
N ARG A 151 9.12 -15.30 6.62
CA ARG A 151 10.42 -14.89 6.05
C ARG A 151 10.29 -13.85 4.95
N LEU A 152 9.20 -13.91 4.17
CA LEU A 152 8.94 -13.00 3.06
C LEU A 152 7.57 -12.35 3.23
N GLY A 153 7.39 -11.17 2.62
CA GLY A 153 6.13 -10.45 2.59
C GLY A 153 5.90 -9.71 1.27
N LEU A 154 4.84 -8.90 1.23
CA LEU A 154 4.51 -8.07 0.06
C LEU A 154 5.68 -7.13 -0.32
N GLN A 155 6.42 -6.66 0.69
CA GLN A 155 7.63 -5.86 0.50
C GLN A 155 8.66 -6.56 -0.40
N ASP A 156 8.91 -7.86 -0.19
CA ASP A 156 9.87 -8.64 -0.98
C ASP A 156 9.34 -8.90 -2.39
N ALA A 157 8.05 -9.19 -2.52
CA ALA A 157 7.35 -9.30 -3.80
C ALA A 157 7.52 -8.02 -4.65
N MET A 158 7.26 -6.85 -4.05
CA MET A 158 7.37 -5.57 -4.76
C MET A 158 8.82 -5.17 -5.04
N ARG A 159 9.78 -5.52 -4.16
CA ARG A 159 11.21 -5.40 -4.46
C ARG A 159 11.60 -6.27 -5.66
N GLY A 160 11.02 -7.47 -5.80
CA GLY A 160 11.21 -8.35 -6.95
C GLY A 160 10.70 -7.76 -8.26
N VAL A 161 9.50 -7.16 -8.25
CA VAL A 161 8.96 -6.43 -9.42
C VAL A 161 9.91 -5.31 -9.82
N LEU A 162 10.34 -4.51 -8.85
CA LEU A 162 11.28 -3.41 -9.09
C LEU A 162 12.64 -3.91 -9.61
N ALA A 163 13.16 -5.02 -9.07
CA ALA A 163 14.41 -5.63 -9.52
C ALA A 163 14.34 -6.17 -10.96
N ALA A 164 13.16 -6.64 -11.38
CA ALA A 164 12.86 -7.04 -12.75
C ALA A 164 12.65 -5.86 -13.72
N GLY A 165 12.84 -4.61 -13.25
CA GLY A 165 12.69 -3.40 -14.04
C GLY A 165 11.27 -2.85 -14.07
N GLY A 166 10.35 -3.37 -13.25
CA GLY A 166 8.98 -2.86 -13.14
C GLY A 166 8.92 -1.62 -12.26
N ASN A 167 9.02 -0.45 -12.86
CA ASN A 167 8.77 0.84 -12.20
C ASN A 167 7.77 1.65 -13.03
N HIS A 168 7.33 2.80 -12.51
CA HIS A 168 6.28 3.61 -13.13
C HIS A 168 6.62 4.15 -14.51
N GLU A 169 7.88 4.09 -14.94
CA GLU A 169 8.30 4.49 -16.29
C GLU A 169 8.04 3.39 -17.34
N GLN A 170 7.49 2.24 -16.92
CA GLN A 170 7.20 1.09 -17.77
C GLN A 170 5.70 0.76 -17.78
N ASP A 171 5.21 0.32 -18.93
CA ASP A 171 3.85 -0.18 -19.10
C ASP A 171 3.84 -1.71 -19.01
N TRP A 172 3.26 -2.27 -17.96
CA TRP A 172 3.14 -3.73 -17.79
C TRP A 172 1.66 -4.11 -17.63
N SER A 173 1.29 -5.30 -18.12
CA SER A 173 -0.02 -5.86 -17.78
C SER A 173 -0.06 -6.24 -16.30
N ILE A 174 -1.25 -6.25 -15.70
CA ILE A 174 -1.41 -6.67 -14.30
C ILE A 174 -0.92 -8.10 -14.10
N GLU A 175 -1.17 -9.00 -15.05
CA GLU A 175 -0.74 -10.40 -14.99
C GLU A 175 0.78 -10.51 -14.90
N ARG A 176 1.52 -9.70 -15.67
CA ARG A 176 2.98 -9.67 -15.60
C ARG A 176 3.46 -9.18 -14.24
N ILE A 177 2.84 -8.15 -13.68
CA ILE A 177 3.20 -7.61 -12.36
C ILE A 177 3.00 -8.67 -11.28
N LEU A 178 1.80 -9.27 -11.22
CA LEU A 178 1.45 -10.26 -10.21
C LEU A 178 2.32 -11.53 -10.33
N ALA A 179 2.52 -12.05 -11.54
CA ALA A 179 3.38 -13.22 -11.77
C ALA A 179 4.85 -12.94 -11.41
N THR A 180 5.34 -11.72 -11.65
CA THR A 180 6.71 -11.34 -11.28
C THR A 180 6.86 -11.23 -9.77
N ALA A 181 5.87 -10.64 -9.09
CA ALA A 181 5.82 -10.53 -7.64
C ALA A 181 5.78 -11.92 -6.98
N ASP A 182 4.89 -12.80 -7.43
CA ASP A 182 4.76 -14.18 -6.95
C ASP A 182 6.06 -14.98 -7.16
N LYS A 183 6.68 -14.86 -8.33
CA LYS A 183 7.99 -15.48 -8.61
C LYS A 183 9.07 -15.02 -7.64
N ALA A 184 9.05 -13.74 -7.24
CA ALA A 184 10.06 -13.20 -6.33
C ALA A 184 9.95 -13.76 -4.90
N VAL A 185 8.74 -14.15 -4.48
CA VAL A 185 8.49 -14.74 -3.16
C VAL A 185 8.32 -16.27 -3.18
N GLY A 186 8.28 -16.87 -4.37
CA GLY A 186 8.19 -18.32 -4.56
C GLY A 186 6.82 -18.92 -4.25
N VAL A 187 5.77 -18.10 -4.15
CA VAL A 187 4.38 -18.51 -3.87
C VAL A 187 3.42 -17.72 -4.76
N ASP A 188 2.24 -18.25 -5.07
CA ASP A 188 1.28 -17.72 -6.06
C ASP A 188 0.19 -16.80 -5.46
N VAL A 189 0.50 -16.12 -4.37
CA VAL A 189 -0.48 -15.42 -3.52
C VAL A 189 -1.16 -14.26 -4.26
N LEU A 190 -0.39 -13.39 -4.93
CA LEU A 190 -0.94 -12.19 -5.57
C LEU A 190 -1.82 -12.55 -6.76
N THR A 191 -1.38 -13.49 -7.60
CA THR A 191 -2.16 -13.97 -8.75
C THR A 191 -3.44 -14.64 -8.29
N ARG A 192 -3.36 -15.52 -7.28
CA ARG A 192 -4.54 -16.21 -6.73
C ARG A 192 -5.54 -15.23 -6.12
N LEU A 193 -5.08 -14.27 -5.31
CA LEU A 193 -5.95 -13.25 -4.72
C LEU A 193 -6.58 -12.37 -5.79
N HIS A 194 -5.86 -12.04 -6.87
CA HIS A 194 -6.43 -11.23 -7.96
C HIS A 194 -7.52 -11.98 -8.71
N ASN A 195 -7.30 -13.27 -9.01
CA ASN A 195 -8.32 -14.13 -9.63
C ASN A 195 -9.59 -14.26 -8.78
N GLU A 196 -9.50 -14.04 -7.47
CA GLU A 196 -10.63 -14.05 -6.56
C GLU A 196 -11.29 -12.66 -6.42
N MET A 197 -10.52 -11.64 -6.05
CA MET A 197 -11.00 -10.30 -5.68
C MET A 197 -11.15 -9.34 -6.86
N GLY A 198 -10.40 -9.56 -7.95
CA GLY A 198 -10.47 -8.79 -9.19
C GLY A 198 -11.85 -8.86 -9.85
N PRO A 199 -12.38 -10.07 -10.12
CA PRO A 199 -13.70 -10.21 -10.75
C PRO A 199 -14.89 -10.19 -9.77
N LYS A 200 -14.70 -10.57 -8.49
CA LYS A 200 -15.82 -10.78 -7.55
C LYS A 200 -15.80 -9.82 -6.35
N PRO A 201 -16.98 -9.38 -5.86
CA PRO A 201 -17.09 -8.57 -4.64
C PRO A 201 -16.85 -9.42 -3.39
N VAL A 202 -15.60 -9.76 -3.11
CA VAL A 202 -15.21 -10.53 -1.92
C VAL A 202 -15.33 -9.65 -0.67
N THR A 203 -15.93 -10.21 0.39
CA THR A 203 -16.09 -9.56 1.71
C THR A 203 -15.31 -10.35 2.76
N PRO A 204 -14.03 -10.01 3.02
CA PRO A 204 -13.25 -10.64 4.07
C PRO A 204 -13.83 -10.33 5.46
N ASP A 205 -13.71 -11.28 6.40
CA ASP A 205 -14.03 -11.03 7.81
C ASP A 205 -12.92 -10.20 8.47
N LEU A 206 -13.02 -8.88 8.34
CA LEU A 206 -12.08 -7.94 8.94
C LEU A 206 -12.06 -8.04 10.47
N ALA A 207 -13.19 -8.35 11.11
CA ALA A 207 -13.23 -8.49 12.56
C ALA A 207 -12.40 -9.69 13.03
N ALA A 208 -12.52 -10.84 12.34
CA ALA A 208 -11.65 -11.99 12.60
C ALA A 208 -10.19 -11.69 12.26
N LEU A 209 -9.92 -10.96 11.16
CA LEU A 209 -8.56 -10.56 10.78
C LEU A 209 -7.89 -9.73 11.88
N TRP A 210 -8.57 -8.69 12.38
CA TRP A 210 -8.05 -7.83 13.46
C TRP A 210 -7.80 -8.61 14.74
N ARG A 211 -8.73 -9.48 15.13
CA ARG A 211 -8.55 -10.37 16.29
C ARG A 211 -7.35 -11.30 16.12
N ASN A 212 -7.17 -11.90 14.94
CA ASN A 212 -6.06 -12.80 14.68
C ASN A 212 -4.71 -12.08 14.62
N LEU A 213 -4.67 -10.84 14.12
CA LEU A 213 -3.52 -9.95 14.22
C LEU A 213 -3.28 -9.43 15.64
N GLY A 214 -4.17 -9.71 16.59
CA GLY A 214 -4.06 -9.27 17.98
C GLY A 214 -4.32 -7.78 18.15
N LEU A 215 -5.17 -7.18 17.31
CA LEU A 215 -5.59 -5.80 17.44
C LEU A 215 -6.90 -5.74 18.23
N LYS A 216 -6.89 -5.12 19.40
CA LYS A 216 -8.07 -4.92 20.24
C LYS A 216 -8.41 -3.44 20.31
N ARG A 217 -9.67 -3.09 20.09
CA ARG A 217 -10.12 -1.70 20.22
C ARG A 217 -10.38 -1.37 21.70
N ILE A 218 -9.83 -0.26 22.19
CA ILE A 218 -10.06 0.27 23.53
C ILE A 218 -10.48 1.73 23.40
N GLY A 219 -11.79 1.98 23.46
CA GLY A 219 -12.35 3.30 23.15
C GLY A 219 -11.98 3.72 21.73
N GLU A 220 -11.31 4.86 21.61
CA GLU A 220 -10.80 5.35 20.32
C GLU A 220 -9.43 4.78 19.95
N ASP A 221 -8.69 4.17 20.88
CA ASP A 221 -7.34 3.63 20.66
C ASP A 221 -7.36 2.10 20.43
N ILE A 222 -6.18 1.52 20.23
CA ILE A 222 -5.97 0.08 20.11
C ILE A 222 -4.91 -0.42 21.10
N GLU A 223 -5.06 -1.68 21.50
CA GLU A 223 -4.07 -2.44 22.24
C GLU A 223 -3.60 -3.64 21.40
N PHE A 224 -2.32 -3.99 21.55
CA PHE A 224 -1.72 -5.16 20.93
C PHE A 224 -1.76 -6.36 21.87
N ASP A 225 -2.44 -7.40 21.44
CA ASP A 225 -2.33 -8.74 21.99
C ASP A 225 -1.20 -9.48 21.24
N ASP A 226 -0.12 -9.74 21.94
CA ASP A 226 1.06 -10.44 21.41
C ASP A 226 0.92 -11.97 21.44
N THR A 227 -0.14 -12.48 22.05
CA THR A 227 -0.46 -13.91 22.09
C THR A 227 -1.35 -14.35 20.92
N ALA A 228 -1.86 -13.41 20.13
CA ALA A 228 -2.75 -13.69 19.01
C ALA A 228 -2.03 -14.47 17.88
N PRO A 229 -2.75 -15.33 17.12
CA PRO A 229 -2.14 -16.24 16.15
C PRO A 229 -1.24 -15.57 15.08
N LEU A 230 -1.57 -14.35 14.66
CA LEU A 230 -0.83 -13.60 13.64
C LEU A 230 -0.05 -12.41 14.23
N ALA A 231 0.16 -12.36 15.55
CA ALA A 231 0.89 -11.27 16.19
C ALA A 231 2.33 -11.13 15.68
N ALA A 232 3.02 -12.25 15.40
CA ALA A 232 4.36 -12.25 14.82
C ALA A 232 4.37 -11.63 13.40
N ILE A 233 3.34 -11.91 12.61
CA ILE A 233 3.15 -11.31 11.28
C ILE A 233 2.88 -9.81 11.41
N ARG A 234 1.96 -9.39 12.29
CA ARG A 234 1.68 -7.98 12.57
C ARG A 234 2.96 -7.20 12.90
N LYS A 235 3.81 -7.76 13.78
CA LYS A 235 5.09 -7.15 14.16
C LYS A 235 6.05 -7.06 12.97
N ALA A 236 6.15 -8.12 12.16
CA ALA A 236 7.07 -8.19 11.04
C ALA A 236 6.69 -7.27 9.86
N ILE A 237 5.41 -6.98 9.65
CA ILE A 237 4.97 -5.99 8.65
C ILE A 237 5.57 -4.61 8.93
N THR A 238 5.58 -4.20 10.20
CA THR A 238 6.02 -2.87 10.63
C THR A 238 7.47 -2.80 11.08
N ALA A 239 8.16 -3.95 11.18
CA ALA A 239 9.54 -3.98 11.61
C ALA A 239 10.44 -3.35 10.55
N PRO A 240 11.43 -2.52 10.94
CA PRO A 240 12.45 -2.06 10.01
C PRO A 240 13.10 -3.26 9.31
N PRO A 241 13.29 -3.21 7.98
CA PRO A 241 13.90 -4.32 7.25
C PRO A 241 15.34 -4.54 7.73
N ALA A 242 15.77 -5.81 7.74
CA ALA A 242 17.16 -6.15 8.03
C ALA A 242 18.10 -5.40 7.07
N ARG A 243 19.21 -4.88 7.60
CA ARG A 243 20.24 -4.17 6.83
C ARG A 243 21.04 -5.14 5.96
#